data_AF-A0A2N2CKY9-F1
#
_entry.id   AF-A0A2N2CKY9-F1
#
_cell.length_a   1.000
_cell.length_b   1.000
_cell.length_c   1.000
_cell.angle_alpha   90.00
_cell.angle_beta   90.00
_cell.angle_gamma   90.00
#
_symmetry.space_group_name_H-M   'P 1'
#
loop_
_entity.id
_entity.type
_entity.pdbx_description
1 polymer ?
#
loop_
_entity_poly.entity_id
_entity_poly.type
_entity_poly.pdbx_seq_one_letter_code
_entity_poly.pdbx_strand_id
1 'polypeptide(L)'
;MFTLPTYTAPDFTETFFVKAPSVRTMPAPIDGVVPENFYATTIFPEYFKIHDTWQLMSESRMDCVVVIANDRPNAIEFRNVKKGDAVVVGRHEDGGNGVYVDHFAFSKKQNAGDNFSFRTSNSRETAYSRDYDRLYELLEFERDNGYILWVLGPAVTFDQDSRNAMTH
;
A
#
# COMPACT_ATOMS: atom_id res chain seq x y z
N MET A 1 13.55 -4.48 -21.18
CA MET A 1 13.15 -5.63 -20.35
C MET A 1 12.63 -5.10 -19.03
N PHE A 2 11.38 -5.41 -18.70
CA PHE A 2 10.74 -4.96 -17.47
C PHE A 2 11.38 -5.63 -16.24
N THR A 3 11.56 -4.85 -15.19
CA THR A 3 11.91 -5.32 -13.85
C THR A 3 11.04 -4.61 -12.84
N LEU A 4 10.54 -5.36 -11.85
CA LEU A 4 9.80 -4.80 -10.73
C LEU A 4 10.73 -3.92 -9.88
N PRO A 5 10.25 -2.76 -9.38
CA PRO A 5 11.01 -1.98 -8.42
C PRO A 5 11.35 -2.81 -7.18
N THR A 6 12.63 -2.87 -6.81
CA THR A 6 13.05 -3.53 -5.59
C THR A 6 12.61 -2.71 -4.38
N TYR A 7 11.85 -3.33 -3.49
CA TYR A 7 11.58 -2.76 -2.17
C TYR A 7 12.78 -3.03 -1.24
N THR A 8 13.26 -1.99 -0.56
CA THR A 8 14.27 -2.13 0.49
C THR A 8 13.62 -1.70 1.80
N ALA A 9 13.43 -2.67 2.71
CA ALA A 9 12.84 -2.39 4.01
C ALA A 9 13.73 -1.45 4.85
N PRO A 10 13.14 -0.66 5.76
CA PRO A 10 13.89 0.10 6.76
C PRO A 10 14.80 -0.81 7.61
N ASP A 11 15.91 -0.25 8.08
CA ASP A 11 16.79 -0.94 9.01
C ASP A 11 16.22 -0.89 10.44
N PHE A 12 15.46 -1.92 10.81
CA PHE A 12 14.87 -2.02 12.15
C PHE A 12 15.88 -2.31 13.27
N THR A 13 17.17 -2.42 12.96
CA THR A 13 18.24 -2.51 13.97
C THR A 13 18.66 -1.15 14.52
N GLU A 14 18.24 -0.05 13.88
CA GLU A 14 18.49 1.30 14.38
C GLU A 14 17.91 1.51 15.78
N THR A 15 18.62 2.27 16.60
CA THR A 15 18.27 2.48 18.02
C THR A 15 16.85 3.01 18.22
N PHE A 16 16.37 3.84 17.30
CA PHE A 16 15.00 4.36 17.32
C PHE A 16 13.96 3.22 17.24
N PHE A 17 14.07 2.34 16.24
CA PHE A 17 13.15 1.21 16.05
C PHE A 17 13.27 0.15 17.14
N VAL A 18 14.48 -0.09 17.64
CA VAL A 18 14.71 -1.03 18.76
C VAL A 18 14.05 -0.53 20.04
N LYS A 19 14.13 0.77 20.34
CA LYS A 19 13.54 1.36 21.55
C LYS A 19 12.05 1.69 21.45
N ALA A 20 11.49 1.72 20.24
CA ALA A 20 10.07 1.95 20.05
C ALA A 20 9.21 0.92 20.81
N PRO A 21 8.04 1.29 21.33
CA PRO A 21 7.15 0.34 21.99
C PRO A 21 6.49 -0.60 20.99
N SER A 22 6.00 -1.74 21.47
CA SER A 22 5.02 -2.52 20.69
C SER A 22 3.69 -1.76 20.57
N VAL A 23 2.94 -2.05 19.51
CA VAL A 23 1.64 -1.41 19.25
C VAL A 23 0.68 -1.63 20.43
N ARG A 24 -0.11 -0.59 20.73
CA ARG A 24 -1.20 -0.71 21.68
C ARG A 24 -2.47 -1.11 20.96
N THR A 25 -3.22 -2.02 21.56
CA THR A 25 -4.53 -2.44 21.07
C THR A 25 -5.63 -2.17 22.09
N MET A 26 -6.86 -2.04 21.61
CA MET A 26 -8.08 -1.98 22.40
C MET A 26 -9.14 -2.89 21.78
N PRO A 27 -9.98 -3.55 22.60
CA PRO A 27 -11.03 -4.40 22.08
C PRO A 27 -12.10 -3.56 21.37
N ALA A 28 -12.53 -4.00 20.19
CA ALA A 28 -13.70 -3.44 19.52
C ALA A 28 -14.95 -3.58 20.41
N PRO A 29 -15.71 -2.50 20.66
CA PRO A 29 -16.82 -2.52 21.61
C PRO A 29 -17.99 -3.41 21.16
N ILE A 30 -18.29 -3.38 19.86
CA ILE A 30 -19.34 -4.16 19.18
C ILE A 30 -18.94 -4.41 17.73
N ASP A 31 -19.63 -5.32 17.05
CA ASP A 31 -19.45 -5.56 15.62
C ASP A 31 -19.61 -4.27 14.82
N GLY A 32 -18.71 -4.05 13.85
CA GLY A 32 -18.74 -2.89 12.96
C GLY A 32 -18.24 -1.57 13.56
N VAL A 33 -17.90 -1.53 14.86
CA VAL A 33 -17.48 -0.30 15.56
C VAL A 33 -16.09 -0.50 16.13
N VAL A 34 -15.26 0.54 16.01
CA VAL A 34 -13.87 0.53 16.47
C VAL A 34 -13.67 1.47 17.65
N PRO A 35 -12.63 1.26 18.48
CA PRO A 35 -12.29 2.17 19.57
C PRO A 35 -11.98 3.59 19.08
N GLU A 36 -12.12 4.56 19.97
CA GLU A 36 -11.57 5.90 19.72
C GLU A 36 -10.06 5.84 19.48
N ASN A 37 -9.55 6.78 18.69
CA ASN A 37 -8.13 6.89 18.37
C ASN A 37 -7.54 5.63 17.70
N PHE A 38 -8.36 4.86 16.98
CA PHE A 38 -7.88 3.77 16.11
C PHE A 38 -6.87 4.28 15.07
N TYR A 39 -5.97 3.39 14.64
CA TYR A 39 -5.09 3.61 13.49
C TYR A 39 -5.80 3.24 12.19
N ALA A 40 -5.74 4.12 11.19
CA ALA A 40 -6.29 3.91 9.86
C ALA A 40 -5.15 3.66 8.85
N THR A 41 -5.29 2.65 8.01
CA THR A 41 -4.27 2.25 7.04
C THR A 41 -4.19 3.18 5.83
N THR A 42 -2.99 3.29 5.27
CA THR A 42 -2.66 4.06 4.07
C THR A 42 -2.47 3.15 2.85
N ILE A 43 -1.93 3.70 1.76
CA ILE A 43 -1.53 2.94 0.56
C ILE A 43 -0.07 2.45 0.61
N PHE A 44 0.71 2.91 1.58
CA PHE A 44 2.15 2.61 1.66
C PHE A 44 2.39 1.30 2.42
N PRO A 45 3.60 0.72 2.35
CA PRO A 45 4.00 -0.35 3.25
C PRO A 45 3.99 0.14 4.70
N GLU A 46 3.31 -0.61 5.57
CA GLU A 46 3.15 -0.27 6.97
C GLU A 46 3.64 -1.42 7.85
N TYR A 47 4.42 -1.06 8.87
CA TYR A 47 5.01 -1.98 9.82
C TYR A 47 4.43 -1.77 11.21
N PHE A 48 4.25 -2.88 11.92
CA PHE A 48 3.68 -2.91 13.27
C PHE A 48 4.64 -3.68 14.18
N LYS A 49 5.05 -3.06 15.28
CA LYS A 49 5.90 -3.71 16.29
C LYS A 49 5.03 -4.56 17.21
N ILE A 50 5.19 -5.88 17.14
CA ILE A 50 4.44 -6.87 17.93
C ILE A 50 5.47 -7.79 18.58
N HIS A 51 5.42 -7.95 19.90
CA HIS A 51 6.38 -8.77 20.66
C HIS A 51 7.85 -8.41 20.31
N ASP A 52 8.14 -7.10 20.30
CA ASP A 52 9.43 -6.51 19.94
C ASP A 52 9.94 -6.78 18.52
N THR A 53 9.10 -7.34 17.65
CA THR A 53 9.42 -7.60 16.25
C THR A 53 8.61 -6.68 15.35
N TRP A 54 9.29 -5.95 14.47
CA TRP A 54 8.63 -5.18 13.41
C TRP A 54 8.16 -6.10 12.30
N GLN A 55 6.85 -6.12 12.05
CA GLN A 55 6.22 -6.97 11.06
C GLN A 55 5.55 -6.12 9.98
N LEU A 56 5.84 -6.42 8.71
CA LEU A 56 5.13 -5.84 7.57
C LEU A 56 3.73 -6.44 7.47
N MET A 57 2.72 -5.60 7.25
CA MET A 57 1.37 -6.05 6.95
C MET A 57 1.30 -6.66 5.55
N SER A 58 0.95 -7.94 5.45
CA SER A 58 1.00 -8.71 4.20
C SER A 58 -0.08 -8.34 3.20
N GLU A 59 -1.30 -8.07 3.68
CA GLU A 59 -2.45 -7.71 2.86
C GLU A 59 -2.86 -6.27 3.17
N SER A 60 -2.11 -5.32 2.60
CA SER A 60 -2.39 -3.89 2.80
C SER A 60 -3.59 -3.43 1.96
N ARG A 61 -4.40 -2.55 2.56
CA ARG A 61 -5.52 -1.88 1.94
C ARG A 61 -5.73 -0.57 2.67
N MET A 62 -5.88 0.53 1.94
CA MET A 62 -6.19 1.83 2.54
C MET A 62 -7.59 1.86 3.18
N ASP A 63 -7.83 2.83 4.05
CA ASP A 63 -9.13 3.09 4.70
C ASP A 63 -9.67 1.89 5.50
N CYS A 64 -8.78 1.08 6.06
CA CYS A 64 -9.09 -0.03 6.94
C CYS A 64 -8.60 0.24 8.36
N VAL A 65 -9.03 -0.60 9.30
CA VAL A 65 -8.46 -0.65 10.65
C VAL A 65 -7.53 -1.84 10.80
N VAL A 66 -6.55 -1.74 11.69
CA VAL A 66 -5.60 -2.82 11.91
C VAL A 66 -6.03 -3.65 13.12
N VAL A 67 -6.28 -4.94 12.90
CA VAL A 67 -6.55 -5.91 13.97
C VAL A 67 -5.35 -6.82 14.14
N ILE A 68 -4.89 -6.97 15.39
CA ILE A 68 -3.86 -7.95 15.73
C ILE A 68 -4.53 -9.29 15.99
N ALA A 69 -4.28 -10.26 15.12
CA ALA A 69 -4.78 -11.63 15.24
C ALA A 69 -3.66 -12.61 14.92
N ASN A 70 -3.50 -13.64 15.77
CA ASN A 70 -2.40 -14.61 15.67
C ASN A 70 -1.01 -13.93 15.55
N ASP A 71 -0.78 -12.91 16.38
CA ASP A 71 0.45 -12.11 16.43
C ASP A 71 0.83 -11.42 15.10
N ARG A 72 -0.15 -11.19 14.23
CA ARG A 72 0.03 -10.53 12.93
C ARG A 72 -0.91 -9.34 12.78
N PRO A 73 -0.48 -8.26 12.11
CA PRO A 73 -1.35 -7.15 11.75
C PRO A 73 -2.20 -7.51 10.52
N ASN A 74 -3.50 -7.23 10.58
CA ASN A 74 -4.43 -7.47 9.48
C ASN A 74 -5.25 -6.21 9.21
N ALA A 75 -5.32 -5.79 7.93
CA ALA A 75 -6.21 -4.72 7.51
C ALA A 75 -7.65 -5.25 7.39
N ILE A 76 -8.55 -4.73 8.23
CA ILE A 76 -9.95 -5.13 8.29
C ILE A 76 -10.82 -3.92 7.94
N GLU A 77 -11.73 -4.08 6.97
CA GLU A 77 -12.75 -3.08 6.72
C GLU A 77 -13.67 -2.95 7.94
N PHE A 78 -14.08 -1.72 8.30
CA PHE A 78 -14.90 -1.45 9.49
C PHE A 78 -16.11 -2.40 9.63
N ARG A 79 -16.84 -2.67 8.54
CA ARG A 79 -18.00 -3.57 8.53
C ARG A 79 -17.70 -5.03 8.88
N ASN A 80 -16.44 -5.45 8.82
CA ASN A 80 -16.01 -6.81 9.11
C ASN A 80 -15.44 -6.97 10.52
N VAL A 81 -15.20 -5.86 11.24
CA VAL A 81 -14.73 -5.87 12.64
C VAL A 81 -15.74 -6.59 13.52
N LYS A 82 -15.24 -7.47 14.38
CA LYS A 82 -16.02 -8.22 15.38
C LYS A 82 -15.79 -7.67 16.77
N LYS A 83 -16.82 -7.75 17.61
CA LYS A 83 -16.72 -7.41 19.02
C LYS A 83 -15.55 -8.17 19.67
N GLY A 84 -14.68 -7.43 20.35
CA GLY A 84 -13.51 -7.99 21.04
C GLY A 84 -12.24 -8.06 20.19
N ASP A 85 -12.30 -7.76 18.88
CA ASP A 85 -11.10 -7.68 18.05
C ASP A 85 -10.08 -6.71 18.64
N ALA A 86 -8.80 -7.11 18.68
CA ALA A 86 -7.71 -6.29 19.20
C ALA A 86 -7.30 -5.22 18.17
N VAL A 87 -8.03 -4.10 18.14
CA VAL A 87 -7.81 -3.00 17.19
C VAL A 87 -6.62 -2.15 17.64
N VAL A 88 -5.68 -1.88 16.74
CA VAL A 88 -4.54 -0.98 16.97
C VAL A 88 -5.02 0.45 17.19
N VAL A 89 -4.49 1.11 18.22
CA VAL A 89 -4.80 2.50 18.57
C VAL A 89 -3.55 3.37 18.65
N GLY A 90 -3.72 4.64 18.32
CA GLY A 90 -2.65 5.63 18.17
C GLY A 90 -2.46 5.99 16.70
N ARG A 91 -2.42 7.29 16.40
CA ARG A 91 -2.39 7.83 15.03
C ARG A 91 -0.99 8.22 14.54
N HIS A 92 0.04 7.99 15.36
CA HIS A 92 1.41 8.22 14.92
C HIS A 92 1.83 7.10 13.97
N GLU A 93 2.67 7.47 13.00
CA GLU A 93 3.12 6.60 11.90
C GLU A 93 4.63 6.68 11.69
N ASP A 94 5.34 7.39 12.57
CA ASP A 94 6.79 7.59 12.53
C ASP A 94 7.56 6.46 13.22
N GLY A 95 6.87 5.48 13.79
CA GLY A 95 7.43 4.39 14.60
C GLY A 95 7.31 4.61 16.11
N GLY A 96 7.02 5.83 16.57
CA GLY A 96 7.06 6.20 17.99
C GLY A 96 6.00 5.51 18.87
N ASN A 97 4.93 5.01 18.27
CA ASN A 97 3.85 4.25 18.90
C ASN A 97 3.82 2.77 18.47
N GLY A 98 4.88 2.29 17.82
CA GLY A 98 4.95 0.94 17.27
C GLY A 98 4.33 0.78 15.88
N VAL A 99 3.90 1.87 15.23
CA VAL A 99 3.44 1.87 13.83
C VAL A 99 4.40 2.72 13.00
N TYR A 100 4.93 2.17 11.92
CA TYR A 100 5.83 2.87 11.00
C TYR A 100 5.33 2.75 9.56
N VAL A 101 5.14 3.88 8.88
CA VAL A 101 4.74 3.94 7.47
C VAL A 101 5.93 4.36 6.62
N ASP A 102 6.27 3.53 5.64
CA ASP A 102 7.36 3.81 4.71
C ASP A 102 6.86 4.63 3.52
N HIS A 103 6.72 5.94 3.72
CA HIS A 103 6.31 6.90 2.68
C HIS A 103 7.30 7.00 1.52
N PHE A 104 8.52 6.51 1.71
CA PHE A 104 9.57 6.51 0.69
C PHE A 104 9.75 5.14 0.03
N ALA A 105 8.84 4.20 0.30
CA ALA A 105 8.81 2.92 -0.35
C ALA A 105 8.84 3.11 -1.88
N PHE A 106 9.81 2.46 -2.53
CA PHE A 106 10.03 2.54 -3.98
C PHE A 106 10.45 3.90 -4.53
N SER A 107 10.71 4.89 -3.67
CA SER A 107 11.29 6.16 -4.09
C SER A 107 12.70 5.90 -4.61
N LYS A 108 12.93 6.17 -5.90
CA LYS A 108 14.30 6.26 -6.42
C LYS A 108 14.98 7.39 -5.65
N LYS A 109 16.20 7.15 -5.12
CA LYS A 109 17.06 8.22 -4.57
C LYS A 109 16.96 9.41 -5.52
N GLN A 110 16.32 10.50 -5.09
CA GLN A 110 16.17 11.66 -5.94
C GLN A 110 17.58 12.13 -6.29
N ASN A 111 17.95 12.05 -7.57
CA ASN A 111 19.00 12.92 -8.07
C ASN A 111 18.49 14.34 -7.82
N ALA A 112 19.28 15.16 -7.12
CA ALA A 112 18.95 16.55 -6.79
C ALA A 112 18.34 17.24 -8.03
N GLY A 113 17.05 17.55 -7.97
CA GLY A 113 16.30 18.12 -9.09
C GLY A 113 16.42 19.64 -9.11
N ASP A 114 16.58 20.19 -10.32
CA ASP A 114 16.68 21.62 -10.59
C ASP A 114 15.53 22.44 -9.97
N ASN A 115 15.87 23.64 -9.48
CA ASN A 115 14.99 24.60 -8.77
C ASN A 115 13.78 25.10 -9.58
N PHE A 116 13.61 24.69 -10.85
CA PHE A 116 12.50 25.12 -11.71
C PHE A 116 12.19 24.03 -12.75
N SER A 117 10.96 23.49 -12.75
CA SER A 117 10.52 22.50 -13.75
C SER A 117 9.11 22.79 -14.27
N PHE A 118 8.91 22.59 -15.57
CA PHE A 118 7.60 22.64 -16.23
C PHE A 118 7.10 21.20 -16.50
N ARG A 119 5.77 20.99 -16.50
CA ARG A 119 5.11 19.69 -16.75
C ARG A 119 5.37 18.61 -15.68
N THR A 120 5.32 18.99 -14.41
CA THR A 120 5.37 18.05 -13.27
C THR A 120 4.14 17.14 -13.14
N SER A 121 3.05 17.46 -13.84
CA SER A 121 1.81 16.68 -13.89
C SER A 121 1.52 16.25 -15.33
N ASN A 122 1.07 15.01 -15.51
CA ASN A 122 0.54 14.56 -16.80
C ASN A 122 -0.70 15.40 -17.17
N SER A 123 -0.76 15.84 -18.42
CA SER A 123 -1.90 16.53 -19.01
C SER A 123 -2.42 15.69 -20.18
N ARG A 124 -3.62 16.00 -20.68
CA ARG A 124 -4.20 15.38 -21.89
C ARG A 124 -3.29 15.55 -23.12
N GLU A 125 -2.43 16.57 -23.09
CA GLU A 125 -1.47 16.92 -24.15
C GLU A 125 -0.09 16.25 -23.99
N THR A 126 0.10 15.40 -22.96
CA THR A 126 1.36 14.66 -22.78
C THR A 126 1.41 13.48 -23.75
N ALA A 127 2.49 13.37 -24.53
CA ALA A 127 2.69 12.22 -25.41
C ALA A 127 2.90 10.93 -24.60
N TYR A 128 1.98 9.97 -24.75
CA TYR A 128 1.95 8.70 -24.03
C TYR A 128 2.79 7.58 -24.67
N SER A 129 3.54 7.84 -25.73
CA SER A 129 4.26 6.79 -26.48
C SER A 129 5.21 5.98 -25.60
N ARG A 130 5.94 6.63 -24.69
CA ARG A 130 6.82 5.96 -23.72
C ARG A 130 6.05 5.06 -22.73
N ASP A 131 4.78 5.38 -22.47
CA ASP A 131 3.96 4.63 -21.52
C ASP A 131 3.43 3.33 -22.15
N TYR A 132 3.24 3.28 -23.48
CA TYR A 132 2.86 2.05 -24.19
C TYR A 132 3.98 1.03 -24.25
N ASP A 133 5.22 1.44 -24.56
CA ASP A 133 6.37 0.52 -24.55
C ASP A 133 6.53 -0.13 -23.16
N ARG A 134 6.41 0.68 -22.10
CA ARG A 134 6.48 0.19 -20.73
C ARG A 134 5.32 -0.75 -20.39
N LEU A 135 4.12 -0.45 -20.87
CA LEU A 135 2.95 -1.31 -20.72
C LEU A 135 3.18 -2.65 -21.42
N TYR A 136 3.67 -2.66 -22.66
CA TYR A 136 3.99 -3.91 -23.36
C TYR A 136 4.98 -4.75 -22.56
N GLU A 137 6.13 -4.18 -22.17
CA GLU A 137 7.12 -4.94 -21.40
C GLU A 137 6.55 -5.49 -20.07
N LEU A 138 5.68 -4.73 -19.39
CA LEU A 138 5.00 -5.19 -18.18
C LEU A 138 4.05 -6.35 -18.48
N LEU A 139 3.21 -6.23 -19.50
CA LEU A 139 2.28 -7.28 -19.90
C LEU A 139 3.04 -8.56 -20.28
N GLU A 140 4.16 -8.43 -20.99
CA GLU A 140 5.01 -9.57 -21.33
C GLU A 140 5.61 -10.25 -20.10
N PHE A 141 6.09 -9.47 -19.13
CA PHE A 141 6.64 -9.97 -17.88
C PHE A 141 5.58 -10.71 -17.05
N GLU A 142 4.39 -10.15 -16.90
CA GLU A 142 3.32 -10.73 -16.08
C GLU A 142 2.78 -12.05 -16.65
N ARG A 143 2.89 -12.31 -17.96
CA ARG A 143 2.50 -13.61 -18.56
C ARG A 143 3.20 -14.80 -17.90
N ASP A 144 4.44 -14.63 -17.48
CA ASP A 144 5.27 -15.69 -16.88
C ASP A 144 5.40 -15.57 -15.36
N ASN A 145 5.02 -14.42 -14.77
CA ASN A 145 5.30 -14.09 -13.36
C ASN A 145 4.06 -13.77 -12.52
N GLY A 146 2.87 -13.65 -13.11
CA GLY A 146 1.68 -13.22 -12.38
C GLY A 146 0.39 -13.26 -13.19
N TYR A 147 -0.50 -12.33 -12.87
CA TYR A 147 -1.82 -12.18 -13.50
C TYR A 147 -2.14 -10.71 -13.70
N ILE A 148 -2.76 -10.39 -14.84
CA ILE A 148 -3.26 -9.04 -15.13
C ILE A 148 -4.76 -9.04 -14.90
N LEU A 149 -5.23 -8.16 -14.00
CA LEU A 149 -6.66 -7.92 -13.77
C LEU A 149 -7.08 -6.62 -14.46
N TRP A 150 -8.06 -6.71 -15.35
CA TRP A 150 -8.65 -5.55 -16.02
C TRP A 150 -9.93 -5.09 -15.30
N VAL A 151 -9.98 -3.83 -14.89
CA VAL A 151 -11.21 -3.20 -14.37
C VAL A 151 -11.80 -2.32 -15.48
N LEU A 152 -12.80 -2.84 -16.20
CA LEU A 152 -13.34 -2.23 -17.42
C LEU A 152 -14.77 -1.76 -17.22
N GLY A 153 -15.05 -0.53 -17.62
CA GLY A 153 -16.41 0.01 -17.73
C GLY A 153 -17.08 -0.37 -19.06
N PRO A 154 -18.38 -0.09 -19.23
CA PRO A 154 -19.14 -0.44 -20.43
C PRO A 154 -18.62 0.23 -21.71
N ALA A 155 -17.88 1.34 -21.60
CA ALA A 155 -17.30 2.06 -22.72
C ALA A 155 -16.45 1.18 -23.65
N VAL A 156 -15.75 0.18 -23.08
CA VAL A 156 -14.95 -0.79 -23.86
C VAL A 156 -15.80 -1.58 -24.87
N THR A 157 -17.10 -1.75 -24.57
CA THR A 157 -18.04 -2.46 -25.42
C THR A 157 -18.82 -1.56 -26.37
N PHE A 158 -18.61 -0.24 -26.36
CA PHE A 158 -19.29 0.66 -27.29
C PHE A 158 -18.43 0.96 -28.51
N ASP A 159 -17.12 0.95 -28.33
CA ASP A 159 -16.15 1.07 -29.42
C ASP A 159 -15.82 -0.31 -30.02
N GLN A 160 -15.76 -0.40 -31.35
CA GLN A 160 -15.52 -1.67 -32.04
C GLN A 160 -14.08 -2.15 -31.85
N ASP A 161 -13.11 -1.24 -31.95
CA ASP A 161 -11.69 -1.58 -31.90
C ASP A 161 -11.28 -2.00 -30.49
N SER A 162 -11.75 -1.28 -29.47
CA SER A 162 -11.55 -1.63 -28.05
C SER A 162 -12.13 -3.01 -27.71
N ARG A 163 -13.31 -3.33 -28.24
CA ARG A 163 -13.93 -4.65 -28.04
C ARG A 163 -13.07 -5.75 -28.67
N ASN A 164 -12.69 -5.57 -29.94
CA ASN A 164 -11.86 -6.54 -30.66
C ASN A 164 -10.53 -6.79 -29.93
N ALA A 165 -9.90 -5.72 -29.42
CA ALA A 165 -8.62 -5.80 -28.71
C ALA A 165 -8.69 -6.60 -27.40
N MET A 166 -9.86 -6.70 -26.75
CA MET A 166 -10.03 -7.42 -25.49
C MET A 166 -10.51 -8.87 -25.64
N THR A 167 -10.83 -9.30 -26.86
CA THR A 167 -11.34 -10.65 -27.15
C THR A 167 -10.28 -11.63 -27.67
N HIS A 168 -9.04 -11.15 -27.84
CA HIS A 168 -7.89 -11.92 -28.33
C HIS A 168 -6.85 -12.10 -27.24
#